data_AF-B0CUC8-F1
#
_entry.id   AF-B0CUC8-F1
#
_cell.length_a   1.000
_cell.length_b   1.000
_cell.length_c   1.000
_cell.angle_alpha   90.00
_cell.angle_beta   90.00
_cell.angle_gamma   90.00
#
_symmetry.space_group_name_H-M   'P 1'
#
loop_
_entity.id
_entity.type
_entity.pdbx_description
1 polymer ?
#
loop_
_entity_poly.entity_id
_entity_poly.type
_entity_poly.pdbx_seq_one_letter_code
_entity_poly.pdbx_strand_id
1 'polypeptide(L)'
;MFATAVRLSKASRAPLSPKRGNKDFYKGTRQAFLPGGHRTGAPGKHVIGGKAKYRLVDEQVRVFVAPPIQDIIDSPLKPYVSLQVRLTRQEERAAIGRFRGSGGFTGRHMLRAARAVEAKSEPEVAKLEGNVS
;
A
#
# COMPACT_ATOMS: atom_id res chain seq x y z
N MET A 1 -14.15 31.38 40.78
CA MET A 1 -13.49 30.06 40.88
C MET A 1 -12.32 30.07 39.91
N PHE A 2 -11.09 30.23 40.40
CA PHE A 2 -9.90 30.38 39.55
C PHE A 2 -9.40 29.01 39.10
N ALA A 3 -9.16 28.85 37.79
CA ALA A 3 -8.61 27.64 37.20
C ALA A 3 -7.21 27.36 37.75
N THR A 4 -7.02 26.18 38.33
CA THR A 4 -5.72 25.64 38.73
C THR A 4 -4.77 25.66 37.54
N ALA A 5 -3.72 26.49 37.60
CA ALA A 5 -2.66 26.48 36.60
C ALA A 5 -1.98 25.09 36.58
N VAL A 6 -2.06 24.40 35.43
CA VAL A 6 -1.55 23.03 35.17
C VAL A 6 -0.04 22.86 35.47
N ARG A 7 0.68 23.95 35.78
CA ARG A 7 2.09 23.94 36.20
C ARG A 7 2.36 23.22 37.54
N LEU A 8 1.35 22.94 38.36
CA LEU A 8 1.52 22.40 39.72
C LEU A 8 1.09 20.94 39.92
N SER A 9 0.69 20.21 38.88
CA SER A 9 0.21 18.82 39.03
C SER A 9 1.28 17.75 38.73
N LYS A 10 2.25 17.58 39.65
CA LYS A 10 3.10 16.37 39.84
C LYS A 10 3.88 15.82 38.60
N ALA A 11 4.71 14.80 38.87
CA ALA A 11 5.57 14.13 37.90
C ALA A 11 4.79 13.62 36.67
N SER A 12 5.13 14.14 35.48
CA SER A 12 4.52 13.72 34.23
C SER A 12 4.95 12.29 33.88
N ARG A 13 3.98 11.36 33.82
CA ARG A 13 4.18 9.99 33.30
C ARG A 13 4.02 9.90 31.78
N ALA A 14 4.07 11.04 31.08
CA ALA A 14 3.94 11.07 29.63
C ALA A 14 5.15 10.39 28.97
N PRO A 15 4.95 9.69 27.83
CA PRO A 15 6.06 9.03 27.15
C PRO A 15 7.09 10.05 26.65
N LEU A 16 8.37 9.75 26.85
CA LEU A 16 9.47 10.62 26.41
C LEU A 16 9.45 10.78 24.88
N SER A 17 9.56 12.01 24.41
CA SER A 17 9.77 12.31 22.98
C SER A 17 11.28 12.39 22.68
N PRO A 18 11.69 12.29 21.40
CA PRO A 18 13.11 12.40 21.01
C PRO A 18 13.78 13.72 21.43
N LYS A 19 13.01 14.75 21.80
CA LYS A 19 13.49 16.08 22.19
C LYS A 19 13.56 16.30 23.70
N ARG A 20 13.13 15.32 24.51
CA ARG A 20 12.99 15.46 25.98
C ARG A 20 14.03 14.66 26.79
N GLY A 21 14.93 13.93 26.13
CA GLY A 21 16.00 13.16 26.79
C GLY A 21 17.36 13.86 26.73
N ASN A 22 18.35 13.28 27.42
CA ASN A 22 19.75 13.76 27.40
C ASN A 22 20.52 13.23 26.17
N LYS A 23 21.81 13.58 26.04
CA LYS A 23 22.68 13.25 24.90
C LYS A 23 22.67 11.77 24.50
N ASP A 24 22.57 10.85 25.45
CA ASP A 24 22.58 9.40 25.19
C ASP A 24 21.19 8.82 24.89
N PHE A 25 20.13 9.62 25.01
CA PHE A 25 18.77 9.18 24.74
C PHE A 25 18.46 9.27 23.24
N TYR A 26 18.50 8.13 22.56
CA TYR A 26 18.03 7.99 21.19
C TYR A 26 16.64 7.36 21.14
N LYS A 27 15.70 8.03 20.47
CA LYS A 27 14.37 7.48 20.15
C LYS A 27 14.08 7.62 18.67
N GLY A 28 13.89 6.49 17.98
CA GLY A 28 13.58 6.46 16.55
C GLY A 28 12.18 6.97 16.21
N THR A 29 11.99 7.39 14.96
CA THR A 29 10.74 7.99 14.44
C THR A 29 9.94 7.05 13.52
N ARG A 30 10.10 5.72 13.71
CA ARG A 30 9.45 4.69 12.90
C ARG A 30 9.75 4.75 11.38
N GLN A 31 10.91 5.28 11.00
CA GLN A 31 11.36 5.24 9.60
C GLN A 31 11.45 3.82 9.03
N ALA A 32 11.58 2.79 9.88
CA ALA A 32 11.56 1.38 9.47
C ALA A 32 10.16 0.81 9.19
N PHE A 33 9.10 1.61 9.21
CA PHE A 33 7.72 1.18 8.96
C PHE A 33 7.21 1.74 7.63
N LEU A 34 6.36 0.97 6.95
CA LEU A 34 5.57 1.50 5.84
C LEU A 34 4.51 2.48 6.36
N PRO A 35 4.12 3.49 5.56
CA PRO A 35 2.97 4.34 5.87
C PRO A 35 1.74 3.46 6.17
N GLY A 36 1.23 3.52 7.40
CA GLY A 36 0.09 2.72 7.86
C GLY A 36 0.31 1.21 7.95
N GLY A 37 1.55 0.72 7.77
CA GLY A 37 1.82 -0.69 7.54
C GLY A 37 2.82 -1.34 8.48
N HIS A 38 3.30 -2.51 8.05
CA HIS A 38 4.23 -3.35 8.81
C HIS A 38 5.65 -2.78 8.84
N ARG A 39 6.46 -3.29 9.77
CA ARG A 39 7.87 -2.96 9.90
C ARG A 39 8.68 -3.69 8.82
N THR A 40 9.40 -2.94 7.98
CA THR A 40 10.27 -3.47 6.92
C THR A 40 11.73 -3.57 7.33
N GLY A 41 12.10 -3.01 8.49
CA GLY A 41 13.49 -3.00 8.97
C GLY A 41 14.24 -1.72 8.63
N ALA A 42 15.50 -1.63 9.07
CA ALA A 42 16.37 -0.50 8.78
C ALA A 42 17.02 -0.66 7.38
N PRO A 43 17.33 0.41 6.66
CA PRO A 43 17.86 0.36 5.29
C PRO A 43 19.36 -0.01 5.22
N GLY A 44 19.91 -0.60 6.28
CA GLY A 44 21.35 -0.81 6.40
C GLY A 44 21.81 -1.17 7.81
N LYS A 45 23.12 -1.16 8.00
CA LYS A 45 23.78 -1.66 9.23
C LYS A 45 24.83 -0.68 9.76
N HIS A 46 24.93 -0.60 11.08
CA HIS A 46 26.04 0.10 11.74
C HIS A 46 27.33 -0.72 11.60
N VAL A 47 28.44 -0.07 11.27
CA VAL A 47 29.74 -0.71 11.07
C VAL A 47 30.62 -0.42 12.27
N ILE A 48 31.14 -1.47 12.90
CA ILE A 48 32.06 -1.36 14.04
C ILE A 48 33.48 -1.53 13.50
N GLY A 49 34.26 -0.45 13.42
CA GLY A 49 35.68 -0.49 13.04
C GLY A 49 36.05 0.05 11.64
N GLY A 50 35.11 0.63 10.89
CA GLY A 50 35.38 1.25 9.57
C GLY A 50 35.39 2.79 9.58
N LYS A 51 35.80 3.39 8.45
CA LYS A 51 35.67 4.85 8.19
C LYS A 51 34.21 5.29 8.14
N ALA A 52 33.35 4.51 7.48
CA ALA A 52 31.90 4.73 7.47
C ALA A 52 31.26 4.14 8.73
N LYS A 53 30.45 4.94 9.45
CA LYS A 53 29.75 4.53 10.69
C LYS A 53 28.43 3.79 10.44
N TYR A 54 27.83 4.00 9.27
CA TYR A 54 26.63 3.32 8.81
C TYR A 54 26.78 3.00 7.33
N ARG A 55 26.38 1.79 6.94
CA ARG A 55 26.41 1.32 5.55
C ARG A 55 24.98 1.04 5.10
N LEU A 56 24.56 1.70 4.01
CA LEU A 56 23.31 1.39 3.33
C LEU A 56 23.45 0.04 2.59
N VAL A 57 22.37 -0.74 2.63
CA VAL A 57 22.25 -2.01 1.92
C VAL A 57 21.11 -1.82 0.94
N ASP A 58 21.41 -1.68 -0.34
CA ASP A 58 20.44 -1.25 -1.35
C ASP A 58 19.23 -2.19 -1.43
N GLU A 59 19.43 -3.48 -1.16
CA GLU A 59 18.36 -4.48 -1.11
C GLU A 59 17.38 -4.27 0.06
N GLN A 60 17.77 -3.50 1.08
CA GLN A 60 16.93 -3.15 2.23
C GLN A 60 16.31 -1.75 2.10
N VAL A 61 16.72 -0.98 1.09
CA VAL A 61 16.15 0.33 0.81
C VAL A 61 14.80 0.16 0.15
N ARG A 62 13.81 0.91 0.62
CA ARG A 62 12.46 0.88 0.03
C ARG A 62 12.44 1.69 -1.26
N VAL A 63 11.81 1.10 -2.27
CA VAL A 63 11.54 1.74 -3.56
C VAL A 63 10.03 1.74 -3.80
N PHE A 64 9.50 2.88 -4.21
CA PHE A 64 8.10 3.01 -4.65
C PHE A 64 8.09 2.98 -6.17
N VAL A 65 7.63 1.88 -6.74
CA VAL A 65 7.55 1.71 -8.19
C VAL A 65 6.24 2.34 -8.67
N ALA A 66 6.36 3.31 -9.57
CA ALA A 66 5.23 3.93 -10.24
C ALA A 66 5.20 3.50 -11.72
N PRO A 67 4.01 3.43 -12.34
CA PRO A 67 3.90 3.30 -13.79
C PRO A 67 4.60 4.45 -14.53
N PRO A 68 4.92 4.28 -15.82
CA PRO A 68 5.39 5.38 -16.68
C PRO A 68 4.46 6.59 -16.58
N ILE A 69 5.06 7.79 -16.55
CA ILE A 69 4.28 9.03 -16.35
C ILE A 69 3.23 9.24 -17.44
N GLN A 70 3.53 8.83 -18.67
CA GLN A 70 2.62 8.96 -19.81
C GLN A 70 1.34 8.15 -19.57
N ASP A 71 1.46 6.90 -19.11
CA ASP A 71 0.31 6.04 -18.80
C ASP A 71 -0.55 6.63 -17.67
N ILE A 72 0.07 7.31 -16.70
CA ILE A 72 -0.67 7.95 -15.60
C ILE A 72 -1.47 9.15 -16.12
N ILE A 73 -0.89 9.94 -17.03
CA ILE A 73 -1.54 11.13 -17.61
C ILE A 73 -2.67 10.72 -18.56
N ASP A 74 -2.43 9.71 -19.39
CA ASP A 74 -3.38 9.22 -20.39
C ASP A 74 -4.48 8.34 -19.76
N SER A 75 -4.31 7.93 -18.50
CA SER A 75 -5.31 7.14 -17.79
C SER A 75 -6.64 7.90 -17.63
N PRO A 76 -7.78 7.28 -18.02
CA PRO A 76 -9.09 7.87 -17.80
C PRO A 76 -9.50 7.83 -16.31
N LEU A 77 -8.77 7.08 -15.47
CA LEU A 77 -9.08 6.91 -14.06
C LEU A 77 -8.76 8.18 -13.26
N LYS A 78 -9.73 8.64 -12.46
CA LYS A 78 -9.57 9.77 -11.55
C LYS A 78 -9.70 9.31 -10.08
N PRO A 79 -9.16 10.07 -9.12
CA PRO A 79 -9.25 9.73 -7.69
C PRO A 79 -10.69 9.70 -7.15
N TYR A 80 -11.64 10.30 -7.89
CA TYR A 80 -13.04 10.44 -7.50
C TYR A 80 -13.95 9.96 -8.62
N VAL A 81 -15.16 9.55 -8.24
CA VAL A 81 -16.22 9.10 -9.14
C VAL A 81 -17.39 10.09 -9.04
N SER A 82 -18.10 10.30 -10.15
CA SER A 82 -19.32 11.13 -10.17
C SER A 82 -20.43 10.46 -9.34
N LEU A 83 -21.09 11.24 -8.47
CA LEU A 83 -22.23 10.78 -7.68
C LEU A 83 -23.45 10.39 -8.52
N GLN A 84 -23.51 10.85 -9.77
CA GLN A 84 -24.61 10.57 -10.69
C GLN A 84 -24.50 9.17 -11.32
N VAL A 85 -23.29 8.58 -11.32
CA VAL A 85 -23.06 7.26 -11.92
C VAL A 85 -23.44 6.19 -10.90
N ARG A 86 -24.45 5.38 -11.24
CA ARG A 86 -24.84 4.19 -10.46
C ARG A 86 -24.53 2.95 -11.28
N LEU A 87 -23.72 2.06 -10.71
CA LEU A 87 -23.42 0.78 -11.34
C LEU A 87 -24.68 -0.08 -11.41
N THR A 88 -24.91 -0.70 -12.57
CA THR A 88 -25.90 -1.76 -12.69
C THR A 88 -25.42 -3.02 -11.98
N ARG A 89 -26.35 -3.91 -11.62
CA ARG A 89 -26.00 -5.21 -10.99
C ARG A 89 -25.11 -6.10 -11.85
N GLN A 90 -25.08 -5.87 -13.17
CA GLN A 90 -24.23 -6.61 -14.09
C GLN A 90 -22.81 -6.04 -14.08
N GLU A 91 -22.66 -4.71 -14.17
CA GLU A 91 -21.36 -4.01 -14.08
C GLU A 91 -20.68 -4.25 -12.74
N GLU A 92 -21.43 -4.19 -11.63
CA GLU A 92 -20.92 -4.48 -10.29
C GLU A 92 -20.31 -5.90 -10.20
N ARG A 93 -20.85 -6.85 -10.97
CA ARG A 93 -20.41 -8.25 -11.00
C ARG A 93 -19.38 -8.52 -12.10
N ALA A 94 -19.08 -7.56 -12.97
CA ALA A 94 -18.22 -7.79 -14.13
C ALA A 94 -16.77 -8.09 -13.73
N ALA A 95 -16.27 -7.46 -12.66
CA ALA A 95 -14.88 -7.61 -12.24
C ALA A 95 -14.54 -9.01 -11.69
N ILE A 96 -15.32 -9.50 -10.72
CA ILE A 96 -14.99 -10.75 -9.97
C ILE A 96 -16.18 -11.72 -9.92
N GLY A 97 -17.35 -11.33 -10.44
CA GLY A 97 -18.55 -12.16 -10.38
C GLY A 97 -19.17 -12.23 -8.97
N ARG A 98 -20.11 -13.17 -8.79
CA ARG A 98 -20.75 -13.44 -7.49
C ARG A 98 -19.97 -14.49 -6.71
N PHE A 99 -19.65 -14.20 -5.45
CA PHE A 99 -19.20 -15.23 -4.50
C PHE A 99 -20.36 -16.19 -4.22
N ARG A 100 -20.17 -17.49 -4.53
CA ARG A 100 -21.22 -18.52 -4.40
C ARG A 100 -21.13 -19.32 -3.09
N GLY A 101 -20.21 -19.00 -2.18
CA GLY A 101 -20.04 -19.69 -0.91
C GLY A 101 -19.45 -18.78 0.17
N SER A 102 -19.59 -19.20 1.43
CA SER A 102 -18.93 -18.56 2.57
C SER A 102 -17.42 -18.82 2.49
N GLY A 103 -16.62 -17.76 2.32
CA GLY A 103 -15.16 -17.87 2.17
C GLY A 103 -14.53 -16.90 1.17
N GLY A 104 -15.34 -16.17 0.38
CA GLY A 104 -14.83 -15.09 -0.47
C GLY A 104 -13.80 -15.54 -1.51
N PHE A 105 -12.66 -14.86 -1.54
CA PHE A 105 -11.53 -15.11 -2.47
C PHE A 105 -10.79 -16.42 -2.16
N THR A 106 -11.34 -17.53 -2.66
CA THR A 106 -10.71 -18.84 -2.61
C THR A 106 -9.95 -19.14 -3.91
N GLY A 107 -8.93 -20.01 -3.85
CA GLY A 107 -8.20 -20.45 -5.05
C GLY A 107 -9.12 -21.04 -6.14
N ARG A 108 -10.14 -21.80 -5.73
CA ARG A 108 -11.17 -22.35 -6.64
C ARG A 108 -11.98 -21.25 -7.36
N HIS A 109 -12.24 -20.14 -6.68
CA HIS A 109 -12.95 -18.99 -7.26
C HIS A 109 -12.08 -18.30 -8.31
N MET A 110 -10.81 -18.04 -7.99
CA MET A 110 -9.85 -17.44 -8.93
C MET A 110 -9.62 -18.32 -10.16
N LEU A 111 -9.46 -19.63 -9.99
CA LEU A 111 -9.29 -20.57 -11.10
C LEU A 111 -10.50 -20.54 -12.04
N ARG A 112 -11.71 -20.46 -11.49
CA ARG A 112 -12.94 -20.35 -12.30
C ARG A 112 -13.01 -19.02 -13.04
N ALA A 113 -12.68 -17.91 -12.37
CA ALA A 113 -12.68 -16.59 -12.99
C ALA A 113 -11.66 -16.51 -14.13
N ALA A 114 -10.43 -17.03 -13.92
CA ALA A 114 -9.39 -17.10 -14.94
C ALA A 114 -9.85 -17.89 -16.18
N ARG A 115 -10.40 -19.09 -16.00
CA ARG A 115 -10.94 -19.89 -17.12
C ARG A 115 -12.07 -19.19 -17.88
N ALA A 116 -12.90 -18.42 -17.17
CA ALA A 116 -13.97 -17.65 -17.80
C ALA A 116 -13.46 -16.44 -18.59
N VAL A 117 -12.29 -15.88 -18.21
CA VAL A 117 -11.61 -14.85 -18.99
C VAL A 117 -10.96 -15.45 -20.23
N GLU A 118 -10.24 -16.57 -20.08
CA GLU A 118 -9.62 -17.30 -21.21
C GLU A 118 -10.67 -17.67 -22.27
N ALA A 119 -11.77 -18.31 -21.87
CA ALA A 119 -12.85 -18.70 -22.78
C ALA A 119 -13.58 -17.52 -23.44
N LYS A 120 -13.50 -16.31 -22.88
CA LYS A 120 -14.03 -15.08 -23.50
C LYS A 120 -13.04 -14.41 -24.44
N SER A 121 -11.74 -14.57 -24.19
CA SER A 121 -10.69 -14.04 -25.06
C SER A 121 -10.50 -14.85 -26.34
N GLU A 122 -10.69 -16.18 -26.29
CA GLU A 122 -10.59 -17.08 -27.46
C GLU A 122 -11.45 -16.65 -28.67
N PRO A 123 -12.75 -16.30 -28.53
CA PRO A 123 -13.56 -15.85 -29.66
C PRO A 123 -13.22 -14.43 -30.16
N GLU A 124 -12.47 -13.63 -29.40
CA GLU A 124 -12.06 -12.27 -29.78
C GLU A 124 -10.73 -12.32 -30.56
N VAL A 125 -9.80 -13.19 -30.14
CA VAL A 125 -8.56 -13.50 -30.88
C VAL A 125 -8.88 -14.14 -32.24
N ALA A 126 -9.82 -15.08 -32.31
CA ALA A 126 -10.24 -15.68 -33.58
C ALA A 126 -10.86 -14.68 -34.58
N LYS A 127 -11.48 -13.59 -34.10
CA LYS A 127 -12.01 -12.52 -34.95
C LYS A 127 -10.93 -11.57 -35.46
N LEU A 128 -9.85 -11.39 -34.71
CA LEU A 128 -8.69 -10.61 -35.15
C LEU A 128 -7.87 -11.39 -36.19
N GLU A 129 -7.75 -12.70 -36.04
CA GLU A 129 -7.05 -13.57 -37.01
C GLU A 129 -7.84 -13.78 -38.30
N GLY A 130 -9.18 -13.74 -38.25
CA GLY A 130 -10.05 -13.86 -39.43
C GLY A 130 -10.22 -12.58 -40.27
N ASN A 131 -9.68 -11.44 -39.84
CA ASN A 131 -9.70 -10.16 -40.59
C ASN A 131 -8.36 -9.85 -41.28
N VAL A 132 -7.44 -10.82 -41.32
CA VAL A 132 -6.20 -10.74 -42.10
C VAL A 132 -6.40 -11.53 -43.39
N SER A 133 -7.08 -10.91 -44.36
CA SER A 133 -7.15 -11.38 -45.76
C SER A 133 -7.31 -10.20 -46.70
#